data_AF-A0A7C1VX00-F1
#
_entry.id   AF-A0A7C1VX00-F1
#
_cell.length_a   1.000
_cell.length_b   1.000
_cell.length_c   1.000
_cell.angle_alpha   90.00
_cell.angle_beta   90.00
_cell.angle_gamma   90.00
#
_symmetry.space_group_name_H-M   'P 1'
#
loop_
_entity.id
_entity.type
_entity.pdbx_description
1 polymer ?
#
loop_
_entity_poly.entity_id
_entity_poly.type
_entity_poly.pdbx_seq_one_letter_code
_entity_poly.pdbx_strand_id
1 'polypeptide(L)'
;MFLKQLQTLATFCTDVMRCDQYRLQKRISGLKSKLKNGQKIQDSVFDQLAADIEKSLKQRQRRTANLPAPQFPDELPVSQRRDDIAAAIAAHQVVIVAGETGSG
;
A
#
# COMPACT_ATOMS: atom_id res chain seq x y z
N MET A 1 19.41 16.66 15.57
CA MET A 1 18.03 17.00 15.15
C MET A 1 17.54 16.11 13.99
N PHE A 2 18.24 16.08 12.85
CA PHE A 2 17.82 15.32 11.64
C PHE A 2 17.66 13.80 11.78
N LEU A 3 18.48 13.12 12.59
CA LEU A 3 18.35 11.67 12.81
C LEU A 3 17.00 11.27 13.43
N LYS A 4 16.51 12.07 14.38
CA LYS A 4 15.20 11.84 15.02
C LYS A 4 14.07 12.06 14.02
N GLN A 5 14.19 13.07 13.17
CA GLN A 5 13.23 13.39 12.12
C GLN A 5 13.12 12.26 11.07
N LEU A 6 14.26 11.68 10.64
CA LEU A 6 14.26 10.51 9.76
C LEU A 6 13.59 9.29 10.40
N GLN A 7 13.78 9.10 11.71
CA GLN A 7 13.17 8.00 12.41
C GLN A 7 11.65 8.14 12.46
N THR A 8 11.15 9.35 12.69
CA THR A 8 9.71 9.67 12.59
C THR A 8 9.17 9.41 11.17
N LEU A 9 9.87 9.88 10.13
CA LEU A 9 9.46 9.66 8.73
C LEU A 9 9.47 8.18 8.34
N ALA A 10 10.39 7.39 8.91
CA ALA A 10 10.45 5.95 8.69
C ALA A 10 9.20 5.24 9.24
N THR A 11 8.68 5.68 10.39
CA THR A 11 7.43 5.17 10.95
C THR A 11 6.26 5.44 10.01
N PHE A 12 6.15 6.64 9.45
CA PHE A 12 5.07 6.95 8.51
C PHE A 12 5.16 6.17 7.18
N CYS A 13 6.35 5.68 6.79
CA CYS A 13 6.52 4.90 5.57
C CYS A 13 5.85 3.52 5.60
N THR A 14 5.38 3.02 6.74
CA THR A 14 4.52 1.83 6.75
C THR A 14 3.10 2.12 6.27
N ASP A 15 2.71 3.39 6.33
CA ASP A 15 1.34 3.82 6.10
C ASP A 15 1.12 4.57 4.79
N VAL A 16 2.16 4.74 3.98
CA VAL A 16 2.07 5.32 2.62
C VAL A 16 1.45 4.33 1.63
N MET A 17 1.26 4.75 0.38
CA MET A 17 0.88 3.85 -0.70
C MET A 17 1.89 2.70 -0.87
N ARG A 18 1.41 1.47 -1.07
CA ARG A 18 2.23 0.27 -1.33
C ARG A 18 3.28 0.49 -2.43
N CYS A 19 2.93 1.21 -3.50
CA CYS A 19 3.86 1.50 -4.60
C CYS A 19 5.00 2.45 -4.22
N ASP A 20 4.80 3.33 -3.23
CA ASP A 20 5.78 4.32 -2.81
C ASP A 20 6.70 3.82 -1.68
N GLN A 21 6.22 2.84 -0.90
CA GLN A 21 6.83 2.35 0.32
C GLN A 21 8.33 2.04 0.16
N TYR A 22 8.70 1.18 -0.80
CA TYR A 22 10.10 0.81 -1.01
C TYR A 22 11.00 1.99 -1.39
N ARG A 23 10.53 2.84 -2.31
CA ARG A 23 11.28 4.02 -2.79
C ARG A 23 11.57 4.99 -1.63
N LEU A 24 10.56 5.29 -0.82
CA LEU A 24 10.67 6.22 0.31
C LEU A 24 11.56 5.65 1.43
N GLN A 25 11.41 4.37 1.76
CA GLN A 25 12.29 3.68 2.71
C GLN A 25 13.74 3.65 2.26
N LYS A 26 14.00 3.39 0.97
CA LYS A 26 15.35 3.42 0.40
C LYS A 26 15.96 4.83 0.48
N ARG A 27 15.17 5.87 0.19
CA ARG A 27 15.61 7.27 0.30
C ARG A 27 15.95 7.64 1.75
N ILE A 28 15.11 7.27 2.72
CA ILE A 28 15.38 7.47 4.15
C ILE A 28 16.66 6.77 4.59
N SER A 29 16.82 5.50 4.20
CA SER A 29 18.01 4.71 4.53
C SER A 29 19.28 5.35 3.96
N GLY A 30 19.22 5.83 2.72
CA GLY A 30 20.31 6.58 2.09
C GLY A 30 20.67 7.85 2.85
N LEU A 31 19.69 8.67 3.25
CA LEU A 31 19.92 9.89 4.03
C LEU A 31 20.49 9.59 5.42
N LYS A 32 20.02 8.50 6.06
CA LYS A 32 20.54 8.03 7.35
C LYS A 32 22.02 7.66 7.25
N SER A 33 22.42 6.95 6.20
CA SER A 33 23.83 6.59 5.96
C SER A 33 24.69 7.83 5.70
N LYS A 34 24.21 8.80 4.91
CA LYS A 34 24.94 10.06 4.65
C LYS A 34 25.19 10.86 5.93
N LEU A 35 24.17 10.98 6.80
CA LEU A 35 24.32 11.65 8.10
C LEU A 35 25.31 10.93 9.02
N LYS A 36 25.30 9.59 9.05
CA LYS A 36 26.27 8.80 9.82
C LYS A 36 27.71 9.02 9.34
N ASN A 37 27.90 9.25 8.05
CA ASN A 37 29.20 9.53 7.45
C ASN A 37 29.61 11.02 7.57
N GLY A 38 28.89 11.83 8.34
CA GLY A 38 29.22 13.24 8.56
C GLY A 38 28.88 14.17 7.40
N GLN A 39 28.15 13.71 6.37
CA GLN A 39 27.71 14.59 5.29
C GLN A 39 26.61 15.53 5.76
N LYS A 40 26.77 16.82 5.42
CA LYS A 40 25.71 17.81 5.57
C LYS A 40 24.63 17.56 4.52
N ILE A 41 23.38 17.51 4.97
CA ILE A 41 22.20 17.40 4.12
C ILE A 41 21.45 18.71 4.22
N GLN A 42 20.98 19.22 3.08
CA GLN A 42 20.17 20.44 3.03
C GLN A 42 18.76 20.17 3.56
N ASP A 43 18.18 21.17 4.22
CA ASP A 43 16.81 21.10 4.76
C ASP A 43 15.78 20.85 3.66
N SER A 44 16.00 21.41 2.46
CA SER A 44 15.15 21.20 1.28
C SER A 44 14.95 19.72 0.92
N VAL A 45 15.96 18.87 1.16
CA VAL A 45 15.87 17.43 0.88
C VAL A 45 14.93 16.74 1.88
N PHE A 46 14.91 17.21 3.14
CA PHE A 46 13.98 16.74 4.16
C PHE A 46 12.56 17.21 3.86
N ASP A 47 12.41 18.47 3.47
CA ASP A 47 11.10 19.05 3.15
C ASP A 47 10.46 18.32 1.97
N GLN A 48 11.24 18.04 0.92
CA GLN A 48 10.77 17.24 -0.22
C GLN A 48 10.38 15.82 0.20
N LEU A 49 11.18 15.17 1.05
CA LEU A 49 10.85 13.82 1.53
C LEU A 49 9.58 13.82 2.38
N ALA A 50 9.41 14.81 3.25
CA ALA A 50 8.20 14.97 4.05
C ALA A 50 6.97 15.21 3.17
N ALA A 51 7.06 16.09 2.17
CA ALA A 51 6.00 16.36 1.20
C ALA A 51 5.64 15.12 0.38
N ASP A 52 6.63 14.33 -0.06
CA ASP A 52 6.41 13.07 -0.79
C ASP A 52 5.66 12.04 0.06
N ILE A 53 6.03 11.91 1.34
CA ILE A 53 5.34 11.03 2.30
C ILE A 53 3.91 11.52 2.52
N GLU A 54 3.71 12.82 2.77
CA GLU A 54 2.39 13.40 3.00
C GLU A 54 1.45 13.21 1.81
N LYS A 55 1.96 13.42 0.58
CA LYS A 55 1.22 13.17 -0.66
C LYS A 55 0.75 11.72 -0.74
N SER A 56 1.65 10.77 -0.44
CA SER A 56 1.32 9.35 -0.48
C SER A 56 0.32 8.94 0.61
N LEU A 57 0.44 9.49 1.83
CA LEU A 57 -0.51 9.30 2.92
C LEU A 57 -1.91 9.80 2.53
N LYS A 58 -2.02 11.02 2.00
CA LYS A 58 -3.28 11.61 1.52
C LYS A 58 -3.92 10.73 0.44
N GLN A 59 -3.12 10.18 -0.47
CA GLN A 59 -3.62 9.28 -1.50
C GLN A 59 -4.17 7.97 -0.92
N ARG A 60 -3.47 7.36 0.04
CA ARG A 60 -3.96 6.16 0.73
C ARG A 60 -5.26 6.46 1.48
N GLN A 61 -5.30 7.54 2.26
CA GLN A 61 -6.50 7.96 2.98
C GLN A 61 -7.69 8.17 2.04
N ARG A 62 -7.48 8.86 0.91
CA ARG A 62 -8.53 9.03 -0.11
C ARG A 62 -9.02 7.68 -0.63
N ARG A 63 -8.13 6.73 -0.91
CA ARG A 63 -8.54 5.39 -1.38
C ARG A 63 -9.31 4.62 -0.31
N THR A 64 -8.85 4.64 0.93
CA THR A 64 -9.55 4.00 2.05
C THR A 64 -10.93 4.61 2.28
N ALA A 65 -11.07 5.93 2.23
CA ALA A 65 -12.35 6.62 2.38
C ALA A 65 -13.33 6.37 1.22
N ASN A 66 -12.82 5.99 0.05
CA ASN A 66 -13.62 5.69 -1.15
C ASN A 66 -13.63 4.18 -1.48
N LEU A 67 -13.32 3.31 -0.51
CA LEU A 67 -13.29 1.87 -0.75
C LEU A 67 -14.73 1.36 -0.96
N PRO A 68 -15.09 0.86 -2.15
CA PRO A 68 -16.43 0.34 -2.39
C PRO A 68 -16.65 -0.97 -1.63
N ALA A 69 -17.85 -1.15 -1.07
CA ALA A 69 -18.27 -2.42 -0.54
C ALA A 69 -18.76 -3.32 -1.68
N PRO A 70 -18.17 -4.52 -1.89
CA PRO A 70 -18.66 -5.44 -2.91
C PRO A 70 -20.07 -5.93 -2.54
N GLN A 71 -20.98 -5.93 -3.51
CA GLN A 71 -22.31 -6.52 -3.42
C GLN A 71 -22.34 -7.80 -4.25
N PHE A 72 -22.97 -8.84 -3.72
CA PHE A 72 -23.11 -10.15 -4.38
C PHE A 72 -24.61 -10.43 -4.56
N PRO A 73 -25.20 -10.07 -5.72
CA PRO A 73 -26.63 -10.25 -5.96
C PRO A 73 -27.01 -11.73 -5.98
N ASP A 74 -28.08 -12.10 -5.27
CA ASP A 74 -28.53 -13.50 -5.16
C ASP A 74 -29.07 -14.07 -6.48
N GLU A 75 -29.48 -13.21 -7.42
CA GLU A 75 -29.92 -13.62 -8.76
C GLU A 75 -28.81 -14.20 -9.63
N LEU A 76 -27.54 -13.96 -9.28
CA LEU A 76 -26.40 -14.48 -10.02
C LEU A 76 -26.02 -15.87 -9.46
N PRO A 77 -25.98 -16.93 -10.29
CA PRO A 77 -25.62 -18.28 -9.84
C PRO A 77 -24.24 -18.36 -9.17
N VAL A 78 -23.30 -17.51 -9.57
CA VAL A 78 -21.96 -17.45 -8.98
C VAL A 78 -21.97 -16.86 -7.56
N SER A 79 -22.84 -15.89 -7.28
CA SER A 79 -22.98 -15.28 -5.94
C SER A 79 -23.51 -16.30 -4.93
N GLN A 80 -24.45 -17.16 -5.35
CA GLN A 80 -25.01 -18.22 -4.51
C GLN A 80 -23.95 -19.25 -4.07
N ARG A 81 -22.87 -19.41 -4.85
CA ARG A 81 -21.75 -20.32 -4.55
C ARG A 81 -20.56 -19.62 -3.88
N ARG A 82 -20.74 -18.42 -3.35
CA ARG A 82 -19.65 -17.62 -2.75
C ARG A 82 -18.87 -18.38 -1.68
N ASP A 83 -19.55 -19.07 -0.78
CA ASP A 83 -18.90 -19.78 0.32
C ASP A 83 -18.12 -21.00 -0.17
N ASP A 84 -18.67 -21.75 -1.14
CA ASP A 84 -17.97 -22.87 -1.78
C ASP A 84 -16.70 -22.40 -2.51
N ILE A 85 -16.80 -21.28 -3.23
CA ILE A 85 -15.65 -20.68 -3.92
C ILE A 85 -14.60 -20.22 -2.91
N ALA A 86 -15.01 -19.60 -1.80
CA ALA A 86 -14.11 -19.18 -0.74
C ALA A 86 -13.38 -20.36 -0.09
N ALA A 87 -14.10 -21.45 0.16
CA ALA A 87 -13.53 -22.70 0.68
C ALA A 87 -12.51 -23.31 -0.31
N ALA A 88 -12.85 -23.35 -1.61
CA ALA A 88 -11.95 -23.84 -2.64
C ALA A 88 -10.66 -23.01 -2.73
N ILE A 89 -10.75 -21.68 -2.68
CA ILE A 89 -9.57 -20.78 -2.70
C ILE A 89 -8.68 -21.00 -1.48
N ALA A 90 -9.27 -21.25 -0.30
CA ALA A 90 -8.51 -21.51 0.90
C ALA A 90 -7.78 -22.88 0.85
N ALA A 91 -8.42 -23.89 0.26
CA ALA A 91 -7.88 -25.25 0.18
C ALA A 91 -6.90 -25.47 -0.98
N HIS A 92 -7.01 -24.68 -2.06
CA HIS A 92 -6.27 -24.90 -3.30
C HIS A 92 -5.56 -23.62 -3.75
N GLN A 93 -4.25 -23.71 -4.05
CA GLN A 93 -3.48 -22.58 -4.58
C GLN A 93 -4.01 -22.08 -5.94
N VAL A 94 -4.68 -22.96 -6.69
CA VAL A 94 -5.28 -22.65 -7.98
C VAL A 94 -6.71 -23.20 -8.00
N VAL A 95 -7.67 -22.33 -8.34
CA VAL A 95 -9.08 -22.67 -8.52
C VAL A 95 -9.50 -22.17 -9.90
N ILE A 96 -10.17 -23.03 -10.66
CA ILE A 96 -10.77 -22.66 -11.96
C ILE A 96 -12.28 -22.63 -11.75
N VAL A 97 -12.89 -21.46 -11.94
CA VAL A 97 -14.36 -21.29 -11.90
C VAL A 97 -14.83 -21.10 -13.34
N ALA A 98 -15.56 -22.10 -13.87
CA ALA A 98 -16.11 -22.05 -15.22
C ALA A 98 -17.62 -21.77 -15.17
N GLY A 99 -18.08 -20.76 -15.91
CA GLY A 99 -19.50 -20.48 -16.13
C GLY A 99 -19.97 -20.99 -17.50
N GLU A 100 -21.26 -21.30 -17.61
CA GLU A 100 -21.89 -21.70 -18.87
C GLU A 100 -22.13 -20.50 -19.80
N THR A 101 -22.34 -19.31 -19.23
CA THR A 101 -22.56 -18.05 -19.97
C THR A 101 -21.30 -17.18 -19.99
N GLY A 102 -20.84 -16.81 -21.17
CA GLY A 102 -19.65 -15.97 -21.37
C GLY A 102 -19.91 -14.48 -21.17
N SER A 103 -20.01 -14.02 -19.92
CA SER A 103 -19.94 -12.59 -19.60
C SER A 103 -18.62 -12.18 -18.92
N GLY A 104 -17.79 -13.16 -18.55
CA GLY A 104 -16.70 -12.91 -17.58
C GLY A 104 -17.23 -12.69 -16.17
#